data_AF-A0A9P4IU87-F1
#
_entry.id   AF-A0A9P4IU87-F1
#
_cell.length_a   1.000
_cell.length_b   1.000
_cell.length_c   1.000
_cell.angle_alpha   90.00
_cell.angle_beta   90.00
_cell.angle_gamma   90.00
#
_symmetry.space_group_name_H-M   'P 1'
#
loop_
_entity.id
_entity.type
_entity.pdbx_description
1 polymer ?
#
loop_
_entity_poly.entity_id
_entity_poly.type
_entity_poly.pdbx_seq_one_letter_code
_entity_poly.pdbx_strand_id
1 'polypeptide(L)'
;MQGSKQLLMKYGGSTALTALPSRFMQTVDTASTSIEARNPQIVEAKIQGAHPHQSAKDKNDKKPVITVSYHTERGTRIMTIHAHDDGTWTEFPRSR
;
A
#
# COMPACT_ATOMS: atom_id res chain seq x y z
N MET A 1 -13.41 15.20 23.42
CA MET A 1 -12.14 14.68 22.88
C MET A 1 -12.42 13.35 22.20
N GLN A 2 -12.62 13.35 20.88
CA GLN A 2 -12.73 12.09 20.13
C GLN A 2 -11.33 11.47 20.08
N GLY A 3 -11.15 10.35 20.77
CA GLY A 3 -9.94 9.53 20.60
C GLY A 3 -9.91 9.05 19.16
N SER A 4 -9.00 9.61 18.35
CA SER A 4 -8.67 9.04 17.06
C SER A 4 -8.17 7.63 17.31
N LYS A 5 -8.92 6.63 16.84
CA LYS A 5 -8.42 5.26 16.80
C LYS A 5 -7.13 5.32 15.99
N GLN A 6 -5.99 5.10 16.64
CA GLN A 6 -4.70 5.09 15.96
C GLN A 6 -4.74 3.91 15.00
N LEU A 7 -4.91 4.20 13.70
CA LEU A 7 -4.84 3.23 12.63
C LEU A 7 -3.43 2.62 12.70
N LEU A 8 -3.35 1.30 12.90
CA LEU A 8 -2.10 0.59 13.15
C LEU A 8 -1.94 -0.49 12.08
N MET A 9 -1.93 -0.06 10.83
CA MET A 9 -1.63 -0.92 9.70
C MET A 9 -0.36 -1.73 10.02
N LYS A 10 -0.48 -3.05 9.97
CA LYS A 10 0.68 -3.92 10.10
C LYS A 10 1.37 -4.01 8.75
N TYR A 11 2.62 -3.57 8.68
CA TYR A 11 3.45 -3.81 7.51
C TYR A 11 4.09 -5.21 7.62
N GLY A 12 3.64 -6.11 6.75
CA GLY A 12 4.10 -7.50 6.68
C GLY A 12 4.92 -7.79 5.42
N GLY A 13 5.42 -9.03 5.31
CA GLY A 13 6.25 -9.49 4.20
C GLY A 13 7.75 -9.35 4.46
N SER A 14 8.57 -9.51 3.41
CA SER A 14 10.04 -9.48 3.51
C SER A 14 10.63 -8.08 3.43
N THR A 15 9.82 -7.06 3.13
CA THR A 15 10.26 -5.68 2.96
C THR A 15 9.53 -4.78 3.96
N ALA A 16 10.31 -4.15 4.85
CA ALA A 16 9.79 -3.17 5.79
C ALA A 16 9.49 -1.84 5.11
N LEU A 17 8.54 -1.07 5.67
CA LEU A 17 8.22 0.29 5.20
C LEU A 17 9.46 1.20 5.17
N THR A 18 10.32 1.10 6.18
CA THR A 18 11.55 1.89 6.33
C THR A 18 12.64 1.53 5.31
N ALA A 19 12.50 0.42 4.60
CA ALA A 19 13.43 0.03 3.53
C ALA A 19 13.11 0.72 2.19
N LEU A 20 11.99 1.44 2.11
CA LEU A 20 11.60 2.19 0.91
C LEU A 20 12.36 3.53 0.81
N PRO A 21 12.56 4.06 -0.41
CA PRO A 21 12.98 5.45 -0.56
C PRO A 21 11.97 6.39 0.14
N SER A 22 12.47 7.45 0.77
CA SER A 22 11.69 8.29 1.69
C SER A 22 10.36 8.80 1.12
N ARG A 23 10.33 9.13 -0.17
CA ARG A 23 9.12 9.57 -0.87
C ARG A 23 8.09 8.46 -1.03
N PHE A 24 8.50 7.28 -1.50
CA PHE A 24 7.61 6.12 -1.57
C PHE A 24 7.11 5.68 -0.19
N MET A 25 7.98 5.74 0.82
CA MET A 25 7.61 5.48 2.20
C MET A 25 6.43 6.36 2.65
N GLN A 26 6.52 7.68 2.39
CA GLN A 26 5.45 8.63 2.72
C GLN A 26 4.16 8.32 1.97
N THR A 27 4.24 8.02 0.68
CA THR A 27 3.08 7.66 -0.14
C THR A 27 2.42 6.38 0.38
N VAL A 28 3.21 5.33 0.64
CA VAL A 28 2.72 4.05 1.13
C VAL A 28 2.06 4.22 2.49
N ASP A 29 2.63 5.03 3.38
CA ASP A 29 2.05 5.28 4.71
C ASP A 29 0.72 6.03 4.63
N THR A 30 0.68 7.09 3.81
CA THR A 30 -0.54 7.87 3.57
C THR A 30 -1.64 7.03 2.93
N ALA A 31 -1.29 6.26 1.90
CA ALA A 31 -2.22 5.37 1.20
C ALA A 31 -2.75 4.29 2.14
N SER A 32 -1.87 3.65 2.93
CA SER A 32 -2.24 2.59 3.87
C SER A 32 -3.21 3.09 4.94
N THR A 33 -2.94 4.27 5.51
CA THR A 33 -3.82 4.91 6.49
C THR A 33 -5.19 5.23 5.89
N SER A 34 -5.22 5.79 4.68
CA SER A 34 -6.46 6.11 3.96
C SER A 34 -7.28 4.85 3.62
N ILE A 35 -6.60 3.76 3.25
CA ILE A 35 -7.24 2.48 2.90
C ILE A 35 -7.78 1.78 4.15
N GLU A 36 -7.03 1.74 5.25
CA GLU A 36 -7.47 1.15 6.53
C GLU A 36 -8.73 1.85 7.05
N ALA A 37 -8.76 3.18 6.97
CA ALA A 37 -9.92 3.98 7.39
C ALA A 37 -11.18 3.65 6.59
N ARG A 38 -11.04 3.41 5.27
CA ARG A 38 -12.17 3.10 4.37
C ARG A 38 -12.60 1.64 4.42
N ASN A 39 -11.69 0.73 4.71
CA ASN A 39 -11.97 -0.71 4.76
C ASN A 39 -11.37 -1.36 6.02
N PRO A 40 -12.12 -1.39 7.13
CA PRO A 40 -11.66 -1.93 8.41
C PRO A 40 -11.34 -3.44 8.39
N GLN A 41 -11.69 -4.16 7.32
CA GLN A 41 -11.30 -5.57 7.17
C GLN A 41 -9.82 -5.73 6.83
N ILE A 42 -9.19 -4.68 6.30
CA ILE A 42 -7.78 -4.65 5.97
C ILE A 42 -7.00 -4.32 7.23
N VAL A 43 -6.06 -5.20 7.57
CA VAL A 43 -5.22 -5.06 8.78
C VAL A 43 -3.74 -5.21 8.48
N GLU A 44 -3.40 -5.67 7.27
CA GLU A 44 -2.02 -5.95 6.87
C GLU A 44 -1.73 -5.40 5.46
N ALA A 45 -0.63 -4.67 5.33
CA ALA A 45 -0.06 -4.20 4.08
C ALA A 45 1.27 -4.94 3.80
N LYS A 46 1.40 -5.56 2.63
CA LYS A 46 2.62 -6.27 2.22
C LYS A 46 3.30 -5.56 1.07
N ILE A 47 4.52 -5.11 1.30
CA ILE A 47 5.32 -4.42 0.29
C ILE A 47 6.04 -5.46 -0.57
N GLN A 48 5.87 -5.37 -1.89
CA GLN A 48 6.41 -6.32 -2.85
C GLN A 48 7.74 -5.82 -3.42
N GLY A 49 8.77 -5.81 -2.55
CA GLY A 49 10.12 -5.36 -2.88
C GLY A 49 10.34 -3.86 -2.63
N ALA A 50 11.58 -3.50 -2.31
CA ALA A 50 11.96 -2.15 -1.93
C ALA A 50 12.34 -1.24 -3.12
N HIS A 51 12.51 -1.83 -4.31
CA HIS A 51 13.00 -1.12 -5.48
C HIS A 51 11.84 -0.69 -6.38
N PRO A 52 11.74 0.60 -6.74
CA PRO A 52 10.76 1.08 -7.68
C PRO A 52 10.91 0.38 -9.04
N HIS A 53 9.78 0.01 -9.65
CA HIS A 53 9.74 -0.70 -10.92
C HIS A 53 8.61 -0.17 -11.82
N GLN A 54 8.58 -0.59 -13.08
CA GLN A 54 7.50 -0.23 -13.99
C GLN A 54 6.25 -1.08 -13.69
N SER A 55 5.09 -0.45 -13.77
CA SER A 55 3.81 -1.12 -13.53
C SER A 55 3.52 -2.16 -14.63
N ALA A 56 3.33 -3.43 -14.22
CA ALA A 56 2.89 -4.48 -15.15
C ALA A 56 1.38 -4.42 -15.45
N LYS A 57 0.60 -3.79 -14.56
CA LYS A 57 -0.88 -3.71 -14.65
C LYS A 57 -1.37 -2.47 -15.39
N ASP A 58 -0.58 -1.41 -15.38
CA ASP A 58 -0.82 -0.18 -16.12
C ASP A 58 0.41 0.10 -16.98
N LYS A 59 0.32 -0.23 -18.27
CA LYS A 59 1.41 -0.04 -19.23
C LYS A 59 1.53 1.41 -19.71
N ASN A 60 0.52 2.23 -19.46
CA ASN A 60 0.47 3.63 -19.88
C ASN A 60 1.13 4.53 -18.84
N ASP A 61 1.05 4.12 -17.58
CA ASP A 61 1.83 4.72 -16.50
C ASP A 61 3.33 4.45 -16.69
N LYS A 62 4.09 5.54 -16.89
CA LYS A 62 5.55 5.49 -17.09
C LYS A 62 6.33 5.75 -15.81
N LYS A 63 5.64 6.12 -14.72
CA LYS A 63 6.30 6.45 -13.47
C LYS A 63 6.69 5.15 -12.75
N PRO A 64 7.85 5.14 -12.05
CA PRO A 64 8.19 4.04 -11.18
C PRO A 64 7.16 3.88 -10.06
N VAL A 65 6.93 2.64 -9.64
CA VAL A 65 5.96 2.28 -8.61
C VAL A 65 6.57 1.35 -7.58
N ILE A 66 6.05 1.43 -6.35
CA ILE A 66 6.15 0.36 -5.35
C ILE A 66 4.80 -0.32 -5.25
N THR A 67 4.80 -1.65 -5.38
CA THR A 67 3.59 -2.46 -5.30
C THR A 67 3.33 -2.85 -3.85
N VAL A 68 2.13 -2.54 -3.34
CA VAL A 68 1.71 -2.92 -1.97
C VAL A 68 0.38 -3.67 -2.05
N SER A 69 0.32 -4.86 -1.46
CA SER A 69 -0.92 -5.64 -1.37
C SER A 69 -1.53 -5.55 0.01
N TYR A 70 -2.85 -5.39 0.06
CA TYR A 70 -3.60 -5.26 1.31
C TYR A 70 -4.40 -6.51 1.60
N HIS A 71 -4.35 -6.97 2.85
CA HIS A 71 -4.87 -8.26 3.29
C HIS A 71 -5.75 -8.12 4.52
N THR A 72 -6.72 -9.04 4.62
CA THR A 72 -7.46 -9.25 5.86
C THR A 72 -6.62 -10.00 6.88
N GLU A 73 -7.12 -10.08 8.12
CA GLU A 73 -6.48 -10.84 9.20
C GLU A 73 -6.27 -12.32 8.85
N ARG A 74 -7.12 -12.89 8.00
CA ARG A 74 -7.00 -14.27 7.50
C ARG A 74 -6.00 -14.41 6.35
N GLY A 75 -5.29 -13.34 5.99
CA GLY A 75 -4.33 -13.30 4.87
C GLY A 75 -4.97 -13.14 3.49
N THR A 76 -6.29 -13.00 3.39
CA THR A 76 -6.98 -12.83 2.10
C THR A 76 -6.64 -11.47 1.48
N ARG A 77 -5.97 -11.46 0.33
CA ARG A 77 -5.69 -10.22 -0.42
C ARG A 77 -6.97 -9.55 -0.91
N ILE A 78 -7.28 -8.34 -0.47
CA ILE A 78 -8.45 -7.56 -0.90
C ILE A 78 -8.12 -6.71 -2.13
N MET A 79 -6.97 -6.04 -2.11
CA MET A 79 -6.55 -5.16 -3.20
C MET A 79 -5.03 -5.06 -3.29
N THR A 80 -4.56 -4.36 -4.32
CA THR A 80 -3.16 -3.98 -4.49
C THR A 80 -3.12 -2.53 -4.91
N ILE A 81 -2.11 -1.78 -4.49
CA ILE A 81 -1.84 -0.46 -5.03
C ILE A 81 -0.49 -0.43 -5.72
N HIS A 82 -0.36 0.51 -6.64
CA HIS A 82 0.92 1.01 -7.11
C HIS A 82 1.10 2.42 -6.55
N ALA A 83 2.09 2.61 -5.68
CA ALA A 83 2.42 3.89 -5.07
C ALA A 83 3.56 4.57 -5.83
N HIS A 84 3.43 5.87 -6.10
CA HIS A 84 4.45 6.71 -6.72
C HIS A 84 5.26 7.49 -5.68
N ASP A 85 6.38 8.08 -6.09
CA ASP A 85 7.19 8.97 -5.25
C ASP A 85 6.60 10.38 -5.11
N ASP A 86 5.60 10.74 -5.91
CA ASP A 86 4.95 12.06 -5.89
C ASP A 86 3.76 12.15 -4.93
N GLY A 87 3.49 11.10 -4.16
CA GLY A 87 2.37 11.05 -3.22
C GLY A 87 1.07 10.49 -3.81
N THR A 88 1.05 10.15 -5.10
CA THR A 88 -0.12 9.54 -5.74
C THR A 88 -0.07 8.01 -5.72
N TRP A 89 -1.22 7.35 -5.75
CA TRP A 89 -1.31 5.90 -5.90
C TRP A 89 -2.52 5.49 -6.74
N THR A 90 -2.42 4.32 -7.36
CA THR A 90 -3.51 3.70 -8.12
C THR A 90 -3.96 2.41 -7.42
N GLU A 91 -5.27 2.27 -7.22
CA GLU A 91 -5.88 1.10 -6.56
C GLU A 91 -6.35 0.05 -7.58
N PHE A 92 -5.95 -1.20 -7.35
CA PHE A 92 -6.35 -2.37 -8.13
C PHE A 92 -7.10 -3.35 -7.21
N PRO A 93 -8.43 -3.21 -7.09
CA PRO A 93 -9.23 -4.15 -6.32
C PRO A 93 -9.18 -5.54 -6.97
N ARG A 94 -9.32 -6.59 -6.16
CA ARG A 94 -9.51 -7.94 -6.71
C ARG A 94 -10.85 -7.94 -7.47
N SER A 95 -10.82 -8.21 -8.78
CA SER A 95 -12.07 -8.41 -9.54
C SER A 95 -12.83 -9.60 -8.92
N ARG A 96 -14.12 -9.41 -8.70
CA ARG A 96 -15.03 -10.53 -8.39
C ARG A 96 -15.18 -11.43 -9.60
#